data_AF-Q2Y156-F1
#
_entry.id   AF-Q2Y156-F1
#
_cell.length_a   1.000
_cell.length_b   1.000
_cell.length_c   1.000
_cell.angle_alpha   90.00
_cell.angle_beta   90.00
_cell.angle_gamma   90.00
#
_symmetry.space_group_name_H-M   'P 1'
#
loop_
_entity.id
_entity.type
_entity.pdbx_description
1 polymer ?
#
loop_
_entity_poly.entity_id
_entity_poly.type
_entity_poly.pdbx_seq_one_letter_code
_entity_poly.pdbx_strand_id
1 'polypeptide(L)'
;VDSIYDRPSDTTTEIWTLPRVLGERYSADKDVVVLTSGRTGGVAEDIAYILKQMRRAIVVGERTEGGALDLQKLRIGKSNFFLTVPVSRSLGPLGGGGQTWEGSGVLPCVGTPAEQALEKALAILTLRRALPGVVLRLQEALQDYYTLVDRVPGLLHHLASMDYSAVVSEEDLVTKLNAGLQAVSEDPRLLVRATGPRETSCRPETGSNEPPAAVSEVPEEEAARRSLVDSVFQVSVLPGNVGYLRFDRFADAPVLKALGPYVLHHVWDPLQDTEHLI
;
A
#
# COMPACT_ATOMS: atom_id res chain seq x y z
N VAL A 1 16.60 26.80 -8.11
CA VAL A 1 16.90 25.37 -7.79
C VAL A 1 17.37 25.30 -6.36
N ASP A 2 18.34 26.12 -5.97
CA ASP A 2 18.67 26.39 -4.58
C ASP A 2 19.03 27.88 -4.43
N SER A 3 19.09 28.37 -3.20
CA SER A 3 19.60 29.71 -2.87
C SER A 3 20.64 29.58 -1.76
N ILE A 4 21.85 30.06 -1.99
CA ILE A 4 22.96 30.01 -1.02
C ILE A 4 23.14 31.39 -0.43
N TYR A 5 23.09 31.50 0.89
CA TYR A 5 23.45 32.72 1.61
C TYR A 5 24.89 32.64 2.10
N ASP A 6 25.71 33.62 1.73
CA ASP A 6 27.08 33.82 2.22
C ASP A 6 27.13 35.02 3.17
N ARG A 7 27.50 34.77 4.42
CA ARG A 7 27.52 35.76 5.48
C ARG A 7 28.67 36.78 5.37
N PRO A 8 29.92 36.40 5.03
CA PRO A 8 31.04 37.34 4.90
C PRO A 8 30.82 38.42 3.84
N SER A 9 30.27 38.05 2.68
CA SER A 9 29.90 39.00 1.62
C SER A 9 28.53 39.63 1.80
N ASP A 10 27.70 39.04 2.67
CA ASP A 10 26.29 39.38 2.89
C ASP A 10 25.45 39.30 1.60
N THR A 11 25.71 38.27 0.81
CA THR A 11 25.03 38.05 -0.47
C THR A 11 24.27 36.73 -0.50
N THR A 12 23.17 36.71 -1.26
CA THR A 12 22.44 35.49 -1.58
C THR A 12 22.60 35.20 -3.06
N THR A 13 23.15 34.04 -3.39
CA THR A 13 23.31 33.56 -4.76
C THR A 13 22.21 32.56 -5.08
N GLU A 14 21.43 32.82 -6.13
CA GLU A 14 20.44 31.89 -6.63
C GLU A 14 21.05 30.94 -7.67
N ILE A 15 20.81 29.64 -7.50
CA ILE A 15 21.22 28.60 -8.44
C ILE A 15 20.02 28.22 -9.30
N TRP A 16 20.14 28.37 -10.62
CA TRP A 16 19.09 28.06 -11.60
C TRP A 16 19.50 26.90 -12.52
N THR A 17 18.51 26.17 -13.06
CA THR A 17 18.78 25.19 -14.12
C THR A 17 19.15 25.90 -15.42
N LEU A 18 19.97 25.28 -16.24
CA LEU A 18 20.31 25.82 -17.56
C LEU A 18 19.19 25.54 -18.59
N PRO A 19 18.74 26.56 -19.35
CA PRO A 19 17.70 26.39 -20.36
C PRO A 19 18.18 25.60 -21.58
N ARG A 20 19.49 25.54 -21.82
CA ARG A 20 20.14 24.69 -22.83
C ARG A 20 21.31 23.98 -22.18
N VAL A 21 21.46 22.70 -22.49
CA VAL A 21 22.56 21.86 -22.03
C VAL A 21 23.29 21.30 -23.24
N LEU A 22 24.57 20.96 -23.06
CA LEU A 22 25.31 20.23 -24.08
C LEU A 22 24.81 18.78 -24.10
N GLY A 23 24.25 18.34 -25.23
CA GLY A 23 23.66 17.00 -25.38
C GLY A 23 22.15 16.95 -25.08
N GLU A 24 21.61 15.73 -25.11
CA GLU A 24 20.18 15.50 -24.89
C GLU A 24 19.84 15.42 -23.40
N ARG A 25 18.66 15.92 -23.02
CA ARG A 25 18.12 15.74 -21.67
C ARG A 25 17.67 14.31 -21.49
N TYR A 26 17.91 13.74 -20.31
CA TYR A 26 17.51 12.36 -19.98
C TYR A 26 16.01 12.07 -20.14
N SER A 27 15.15 13.10 -20.04
CA SER A 27 13.68 13.13 -19.97
C SER A 27 13.15 13.36 -18.54
N ALA A 28 12.01 14.04 -18.46
CA ALA A 28 11.24 14.23 -17.23
C ALA A 28 10.42 12.99 -16.86
N ASP A 29 10.08 12.16 -17.84
CA ASP A 29 9.22 10.97 -17.65
C ASP A 29 9.98 9.72 -17.22
N LYS A 30 11.31 9.73 -17.39
CA LYS A 30 12.15 8.61 -16.96
C LYS A 30 12.45 8.72 -15.47
N ASP A 31 12.21 7.62 -14.77
CA ASP A 31 12.53 7.48 -13.36
C ASP A 31 14.02 7.73 -13.09
N VAL A 32 14.29 8.43 -12.00
CA VAL A 32 15.64 8.68 -11.49
C VAL A 32 15.69 8.21 -10.04
N VAL A 33 16.68 7.40 -9.71
CA VAL A 33 16.96 6.97 -8.33
C VAL A 33 18.36 7.44 -7.97
N VAL A 34 18.50 8.03 -6.79
CA VAL A 34 19.79 8.49 -6.24
C VAL A 34 20.14 7.60 -5.06
N LEU A 35 21.33 6.99 -5.11
CA LEU A 35 21.83 6.15 -4.04
C LEU A 35 22.67 6.97 -3.05
N THR A 36 22.39 6.85 -1.76
CA THR A 36 23.12 7.56 -0.70
C THR A 36 23.69 6.61 0.34
N SER A 37 24.78 7.03 0.98
CA SER A 37 25.40 6.33 2.11
C SER A 37 25.74 7.33 3.22
N GLY A 38 26.11 6.85 4.41
CA GLY A 38 26.65 7.70 5.48
C GLY A 38 27.94 8.44 5.11
N ARG A 39 28.58 8.12 3.97
CA ARG A 39 29.75 8.83 3.42
C ARG A 39 29.41 9.88 2.36
N THR A 40 28.14 10.03 2.00
CA THR A 40 27.72 11.06 1.07
C THR A 40 27.77 12.40 1.80
N GLY A 41 28.66 13.30 1.35
CA GLY A 41 28.95 14.56 2.01
C GLY A 41 29.02 15.75 1.04
N GLY A 42 28.71 16.96 1.53
CA GLY A 42 28.90 18.22 0.81
C GLY A 42 27.93 18.40 -0.36
N VAL A 43 28.42 18.85 -1.52
CA VAL A 43 27.58 19.16 -2.70
C VAL A 43 26.74 17.97 -3.17
N ALA A 44 27.20 16.74 -2.93
CA ALA A 44 26.41 15.54 -3.24
C ALA A 44 25.12 15.46 -2.40
N GLU A 45 25.15 15.91 -1.15
CA GLU A 45 23.97 16.01 -0.28
C GLU A 45 22.99 17.03 -0.84
N ASP A 46 23.49 18.19 -1.28
CA ASP A 46 22.67 19.24 -1.86
C ASP A 46 21.93 18.78 -3.13
N ILE A 47 22.63 18.09 -4.04
CA ILE A 47 22.02 17.51 -5.25
C ILE A 47 20.95 16.48 -4.88
N ALA A 48 21.24 15.56 -3.94
CA ALA A 48 20.27 14.56 -3.50
C ALA A 48 19.04 15.21 -2.85
N TYR A 49 19.26 16.24 -2.03
CA TYR A 49 18.21 17.02 -1.37
C TYR A 49 17.33 17.72 -2.40
N ILE A 50 17.92 18.47 -3.34
CA ILE A 50 17.20 19.20 -4.40
C ILE A 50 16.35 18.24 -5.23
N LEU A 51 16.94 17.14 -5.72
CA LEU A 51 16.22 16.18 -6.56
C LEU A 51 15.07 15.50 -5.80
N LYS A 52 15.24 15.26 -4.49
CA LYS A 52 14.18 14.76 -3.61
C LYS A 52 13.05 15.78 -3.44
N GLN A 53 13.37 17.03 -3.08
CA GLN A 53 12.37 18.07 -2.84
C GLN A 53 11.57 18.41 -4.09
N MET A 54 12.22 18.38 -5.26
CA MET A 54 11.57 18.58 -6.55
C MET A 54 10.73 17.37 -7.01
N ARG A 55 10.67 16.27 -6.23
CA ARG A 55 10.06 14.99 -6.61
C ARG A 55 10.58 14.44 -7.94
N ARG A 56 11.83 14.77 -8.28
CA ARG A 56 12.47 14.31 -9.51
C ARG A 56 13.17 12.97 -9.34
N ALA A 57 13.69 12.70 -8.14
CA ALA A 57 14.35 11.45 -7.84
C ALA A 57 13.85 10.82 -6.53
N ILE A 58 13.91 9.49 -6.49
CA ILE A 58 13.73 8.71 -5.27
C ILE A 58 15.10 8.51 -4.66
N VAL A 59 15.30 8.94 -3.41
CA VAL A 59 16.58 8.75 -2.70
C VAL A 59 16.51 7.42 -1.94
N VAL A 60 17.47 6.53 -2.17
CA VAL A 60 17.51 5.18 -1.60
C VAL A 60 18.86 4.92 -0.96
N GLY A 61 18.88 4.40 0.26
CA GLY A 61 20.12 4.08 0.96
C GLY A 61 20.11 4.60 2.39
N GLU A 62 21.24 5.13 2.83
CA GLU A 62 21.40 5.63 4.20
C GLU A 62 21.20 7.15 4.25
N ARG A 63 21.00 7.65 5.47
CA ARG A 63 21.11 9.07 5.77
C ARG A 63 22.54 9.54 5.48
N THR A 64 22.66 10.69 4.82
CA THR A 64 23.96 11.28 4.46
C THR A 64 24.67 11.88 5.67
N GLU A 65 25.92 12.32 5.49
CA GLU A 65 26.81 12.78 6.57
C GLU A 65 26.23 13.96 7.37
N GLY A 66 25.57 14.91 6.71
CA GLY A 66 25.08 16.13 7.33
C GLY A 66 26.18 17.15 7.53
N GLY A 67 26.95 17.42 6.48
CA GLY A 67 28.00 18.42 6.49
C GLY A 67 27.48 19.86 6.60
N ALA A 68 28.41 20.81 6.45
CA ALA A 68 28.12 22.22 6.26
C ALA A 68 28.66 22.65 4.90
N LEU A 69 27.99 23.60 4.26
CA LEU A 69 28.32 24.03 2.90
C LEU A 69 29.70 24.73 2.83
N ASP A 70 29.96 25.65 3.75
CA ASP A 70 31.27 26.29 3.90
C ASP A 70 31.59 26.59 5.37
N LEU A 71 32.76 26.13 5.81
CA LEU A 71 33.29 26.34 7.15
C LEU A 71 34.60 27.12 7.05
N GLN A 72 34.67 28.26 7.73
CA GLN A 72 35.91 29.01 7.86
C GLN A 72 36.53 28.84 9.24
N LYS A 73 37.84 28.62 9.26
CA LYS A 73 38.65 28.62 10.47
C LYS A 73 39.30 29.98 10.63
N LEU A 74 38.78 30.79 11.53
CA LEU A 74 39.23 32.15 11.80
C LEU A 74 40.09 32.18 13.06
N ARG A 75 41.23 32.87 12.99
CA ARG A 75 42.08 33.10 14.16
C ARG A 75 41.50 34.21 15.03
N ILE A 76 41.47 34.02 16.35
CA ILE A 76 40.94 35.03 17.28
C ILE A 76 42.05 36.04 17.61
N GLY A 77 42.05 37.17 16.88
CA GLY A 77 43.02 38.26 17.05
C GLY A 77 44.46 37.78 16.85
N LYS A 78 45.36 38.14 17.79
CA LYS A 78 46.76 37.70 17.80
C LYS A 78 46.99 36.42 18.63
N SER A 79 45.94 35.81 19.18
CA SER A 79 46.05 34.64 20.06
C SER A 79 46.36 33.35 19.27
N ASN A 80 46.61 32.23 19.94
CA ASN A 80 46.71 30.92 19.27
C ASN A 80 45.36 30.16 19.24
N PHE A 81 44.25 30.84 19.53
CA PHE A 81 42.91 30.27 19.47
C PHE A 81 42.28 30.47 18.09
N PHE A 82 41.48 29.49 17.67
CA PHE A 82 40.74 29.49 16.41
C PHE A 82 39.26 29.23 16.65
N LEU A 83 38.42 29.90 15.88
CA LEU A 83 36.99 29.66 15.76
C LEU A 83 36.72 28.99 14.41
N THR A 84 36.03 27.86 14.41
CA THR A 84 35.44 27.30 13.18
C THR A 84 33.99 27.73 13.13
N VAL A 85 33.58 28.41 12.07
CA VAL A 85 32.24 28.97 11.93
C VAL A 85 31.68 28.68 10.54
N PRO A 86 30.41 28.25 10.41
CA PRO A 86 29.74 28.18 9.12
C PRO A 86 29.52 29.59 8.60
N VAL A 87 29.99 29.84 7.38
CA VAL A 87 29.92 31.16 6.75
C VAL A 87 28.94 31.21 5.60
N SER A 88 28.63 30.07 4.99
CA SER A 88 27.58 29.93 4.00
C SER A 88 26.59 28.85 4.41
N ARG A 89 25.36 28.97 3.92
CA ARG A 89 24.34 27.93 4.04
C ARG A 89 23.43 27.86 2.81
N SER A 90 23.01 26.65 2.47
CA SER A 90 21.90 26.41 1.56
C SER A 90 20.58 26.81 2.24
N LEU A 91 19.67 27.44 1.50
CA LEU A 91 18.33 27.79 1.95
C LEU A 91 17.25 26.85 1.37
N GLY A 92 17.66 25.88 0.56
CA GLY A 92 16.80 24.92 -0.11
C GLY A 92 16.05 25.48 -1.33
N PRO A 93 15.44 24.59 -2.13
CA PRO A 93 14.54 24.99 -3.19
C PRO A 93 13.35 25.75 -2.61
N LEU A 94 13.02 26.91 -3.20
CA LEU A 94 11.88 27.80 -2.87
C LEU A 94 12.10 28.82 -1.72
N GLY A 95 13.31 28.93 -1.16
CA GLY A 95 13.70 30.07 -0.31
C GLY A 95 12.92 30.23 1.01
N GLY A 96 12.14 29.22 1.40
CA GLY A 96 11.17 29.27 2.50
C GLY A 96 11.75 29.15 3.92
N GLY A 97 13.07 29.25 4.11
CA GLY A 97 13.71 29.20 5.44
C GLY A 97 13.51 27.90 6.23
N GLY A 98 12.97 26.86 5.59
CA GLY A 98 12.72 25.55 6.16
C GLY A 98 13.96 24.67 6.23
N GLN A 99 13.84 23.60 7.02
CA GLN A 99 14.82 22.54 7.29
C GLN A 99 15.78 22.27 6.11
N THR A 100 17.06 22.57 6.30
CA THR A 100 18.12 22.32 5.31
C THR A 100 18.70 20.91 5.51
N TRP A 101 19.44 20.41 4.52
CA TRP A 101 20.19 19.16 4.68
C TRP A 101 21.41 19.34 5.59
N GLU A 102 21.89 20.56 5.81
CA GLU A 102 23.10 20.80 6.61
C GLU A 102 22.94 20.39 8.08
N GLY A 103 23.99 19.82 8.66
CA GLY A 103 24.02 19.31 10.04
C GLY A 103 23.22 18.03 10.28
N SER A 104 22.14 17.81 9.51
CA SER A 104 21.30 16.61 9.62
C SER A 104 21.56 15.59 8.52
N GLY A 105 21.99 16.00 7.34
CA GLY A 105 22.02 15.16 6.15
C GLY A 105 20.64 14.94 5.55
N VAL A 106 20.64 14.42 4.33
CA VAL A 106 19.46 14.03 3.57
C VAL A 106 18.96 12.68 4.10
N LEU A 107 17.76 12.69 4.66
CA LEU A 107 17.05 11.44 4.95
C LEU A 107 16.62 10.80 3.61
N PRO A 108 16.90 9.51 3.36
CA PRO A 108 16.45 8.83 2.15
C PRO A 108 14.92 8.72 2.10
N CYS A 109 14.35 8.55 0.91
CA CYS A 109 12.94 8.17 0.73
C CYS A 109 12.72 6.71 1.16
N VAL A 110 13.72 5.85 0.88
CA VAL A 110 13.73 4.44 1.28
C VAL A 110 15.02 4.17 2.05
N GLY A 111 14.90 3.99 3.36
CA GLY A 111 16.02 3.67 4.24
C GLY A 111 16.47 2.22 4.07
N THR A 112 17.72 2.01 3.71
CA THR A 112 18.34 0.68 3.56
C THR A 112 19.86 0.79 3.71
N PRO A 113 20.58 -0.26 4.14
CA PRO A 113 22.06 -0.22 4.12
C PRO A 113 22.59 0.14 2.73
N ALA A 114 23.68 0.91 2.66
CA ALA A 114 24.22 1.41 1.40
C ALA A 114 24.57 0.28 0.41
N GLU A 115 24.98 -0.87 0.94
CA GLU A 115 25.31 -2.09 0.18
C GLU A 115 24.09 -2.70 -0.52
N GLN A 116 22.89 -2.51 0.03
CA GLN A 116 21.62 -3.02 -0.49
C GLN A 116 20.85 -1.96 -1.30
N ALA A 117 21.33 -0.71 -1.33
CA ALA A 117 20.64 0.40 -1.96
C ALA A 117 20.42 0.20 -3.47
N LEU A 118 21.41 -0.39 -4.16
CA LEU A 118 21.30 -0.69 -5.58
C LEU A 118 20.24 -1.76 -5.87
N GLU A 119 20.23 -2.85 -5.11
CA GLU A 119 19.23 -3.91 -5.26
C GLU A 119 17.82 -3.36 -5.03
N LYS A 120 17.64 -2.58 -3.95
CA LYS A 120 16.36 -1.95 -3.63
C LYS A 120 15.92 -0.97 -4.74
N ALA A 121 16.84 -0.19 -5.30
CA ALA A 121 16.56 0.70 -6.42
C ALA A 121 16.10 -0.05 -7.68
N LEU A 122 16.75 -1.16 -8.02
CA LEU A 122 16.34 -2.00 -9.16
C LEU A 122 14.95 -2.62 -8.95
N ALA A 123 14.63 -3.04 -7.73
CA ALA A 123 13.30 -3.53 -7.39
C ALA A 123 12.23 -2.44 -7.59
N ILE A 124 12.48 -1.22 -7.10
CA ILE A 124 11.60 -0.05 -7.30
C ILE A 124 11.37 0.21 -8.78
N LEU A 125 12.44 0.26 -9.58
CA LEU A 125 12.35 0.52 -11.02
C LEU A 125 11.60 -0.59 -11.76
N THR A 126 11.79 -1.85 -11.35
CA THR A 126 11.08 -2.99 -11.92
C THR A 126 9.58 -2.89 -11.67
N LEU A 127 9.19 -2.57 -10.42
CA LEU A 127 7.80 -2.32 -10.06
C LEU A 127 7.22 -1.18 -10.89
N ARG A 128 7.88 -0.02 -10.94
CA ARG A 128 7.40 1.16 -11.66
C ARG A 128 7.25 0.94 -13.16
N ARG A 129 8.15 0.15 -13.76
CA ARG A 129 8.03 -0.27 -15.16
C ARG A 129 6.80 -1.14 -15.39
N ALA A 130 6.41 -1.97 -14.44
CA ALA A 130 5.22 -2.83 -14.54
C ALA A 130 3.91 -2.09 -14.24
N LEU A 131 3.95 -0.98 -13.49
CA LEU A 131 2.78 -0.24 -13.00
C LEU A 131 1.73 0.07 -14.09
N PRO A 132 2.07 0.65 -15.26
CA PRO A 132 1.06 0.98 -16.26
C PRO A 132 0.27 -0.27 -16.72
N GLY A 133 0.95 -1.41 -16.87
CA GLY A 133 0.32 -2.67 -17.24
C GLY A 133 -0.54 -3.26 -16.13
N VAL A 134 -0.15 -3.08 -14.86
CA VAL A 134 -0.95 -3.51 -13.70
C VAL A 134 -2.24 -2.69 -13.60
N VAL A 135 -2.14 -1.36 -13.74
CA VAL A 135 -3.31 -0.46 -13.70
C VAL A 135 -4.27 -0.78 -14.84
N LEU A 136 -3.76 -1.02 -16.06
CA LEU A 136 -4.59 -1.40 -17.21
C LEU A 136 -5.35 -2.71 -16.94
N ARG A 137 -4.67 -3.76 -16.47
CA ARG A 137 -5.33 -5.03 -16.16
C ARG A 137 -6.36 -4.91 -15.03
N LEU A 138 -6.10 -4.06 -14.05
CA LEU A 138 -7.08 -3.76 -12.99
C LEU A 138 -8.31 -3.05 -13.57
N GLN A 139 -8.11 -2.08 -14.46
CA GLN A 139 -9.19 -1.38 -15.15
C GLN A 139 -10.05 -2.32 -16.00
N GLU A 140 -9.44 -3.26 -16.71
CA GLU A 140 -10.13 -4.32 -17.46
C GLU A 140 -10.94 -5.22 -16.51
N ALA A 141 -10.32 -5.71 -15.43
CA ALA A 141 -11.00 -6.56 -14.45
C ALA A 141 -12.20 -5.86 -13.79
N LEU A 142 -12.11 -4.56 -13.51
CA LEU A 142 -13.23 -3.77 -12.98
C LEU A 142 -14.37 -3.64 -13.99
N GLN A 143 -14.07 -3.54 -15.27
CA GLN A 143 -15.10 -3.48 -16.32
C GLN A 143 -15.82 -4.81 -16.49
N ASP A 144 -15.08 -5.91 -16.45
CA ASP A 144 -15.63 -7.23 -16.77
C ASP A 144 -16.35 -7.89 -15.58
N TYR A 145 -15.90 -7.64 -14.35
CA TYR A 145 -16.32 -8.42 -13.17
C TYR A 145 -16.96 -7.60 -12.04
N TYR A 146 -16.81 -6.28 -11.99
CA TYR A 146 -17.32 -5.52 -10.85
C TYR A 146 -18.85 -5.39 -10.90
N THR A 147 -19.52 -5.76 -9.80
CA THR A 147 -20.98 -5.87 -9.76
C THR A 147 -21.69 -4.51 -9.77
N LEU A 148 -21.05 -3.46 -9.24
CA LEU A 148 -21.61 -2.09 -9.22
C LEU A 148 -21.15 -1.32 -10.46
N VAL A 149 -21.74 -1.67 -11.61
CA VAL A 149 -21.37 -1.16 -12.94
C VAL A 149 -21.42 0.38 -13.02
N ASP A 150 -22.37 1.02 -12.33
CA ASP A 150 -22.52 2.48 -12.32
C ASP A 150 -21.29 3.22 -11.77
N ARG A 151 -20.49 2.55 -10.92
CA ARG A 151 -19.27 3.11 -10.32
C ARG A 151 -18.04 2.91 -11.17
N VAL A 152 -18.08 2.04 -12.18
CA VAL A 152 -16.94 1.69 -13.04
C VAL A 152 -16.34 2.92 -13.74
N PRO A 153 -17.12 3.80 -14.41
CA PRO A 153 -16.53 4.96 -15.09
C PRO A 153 -15.76 5.88 -14.13
N GLY A 154 -16.27 6.07 -12.91
CA GLY A 154 -15.60 6.85 -11.86
C GLY A 154 -14.30 6.20 -11.39
N LEU A 155 -14.30 4.88 -11.19
CA LEU A 155 -13.10 4.12 -10.81
C LEU A 155 -12.02 4.20 -11.88
N LEU A 156 -12.38 4.01 -13.16
CA LEU A 156 -11.44 4.09 -14.28
C LEU A 156 -10.79 5.47 -14.39
N HIS A 157 -11.60 6.53 -14.29
CA HIS A 157 -11.11 7.91 -14.32
C HIS A 157 -10.15 8.18 -13.15
N HIS A 158 -10.52 7.75 -11.94
CA HIS A 158 -9.70 7.95 -10.76
C HIS A 158 -8.34 7.24 -10.89
N LEU A 159 -8.33 5.96 -11.30
CA LEU A 159 -7.09 5.20 -11.54
C LEU A 159 -6.20 5.85 -12.60
N ALA A 160 -6.77 6.40 -13.68
CA ALA A 160 -5.99 7.08 -14.72
C ALA A 160 -5.38 8.41 -14.26
N SER A 161 -6.06 9.12 -13.35
CA SER A 161 -5.62 10.42 -12.82
C SER A 161 -4.67 10.35 -11.61
N MET A 162 -4.48 9.15 -11.06
CA MET A 162 -3.74 8.97 -9.81
C MET A 162 -2.23 9.20 -10.00
N ASP A 163 -1.62 9.94 -9.08
CA ASP A 163 -0.17 10.15 -9.08
C ASP A 163 0.56 8.93 -8.49
N TYR A 164 1.20 8.12 -9.32
CA TYR A 164 2.00 6.96 -8.87
C TYR A 164 3.46 7.29 -8.51
N SER A 165 3.87 8.56 -8.58
CA SER A 165 5.28 8.96 -8.41
C SER A 165 5.88 8.60 -7.04
N ALA A 166 5.05 8.49 -6.00
CA ALA A 166 5.47 8.14 -4.64
C ALA A 166 5.55 6.62 -4.37
N VAL A 167 5.17 5.76 -5.31
CA VAL A 167 5.16 4.30 -5.09
C VAL A 167 6.59 3.76 -5.17
N VAL A 168 7.03 3.12 -4.08
CA VAL A 168 8.38 2.55 -3.92
C VAL A 168 8.36 1.09 -3.44
N SER A 169 7.20 0.50 -3.20
CA SER A 169 7.04 -0.92 -2.87
C SER A 169 5.68 -1.45 -3.31
N GLU A 170 5.54 -2.77 -3.36
CA GLU A 170 4.26 -3.43 -3.66
C GLU A 170 3.21 -3.13 -2.59
N GLU A 171 3.63 -3.07 -1.32
CA GLU A 171 2.75 -2.71 -0.19
C GLU A 171 2.23 -1.26 -0.34
N ASP A 172 3.08 -0.32 -0.75
CA ASP A 172 2.67 1.06 -1.03
C ASP A 172 1.68 1.11 -2.19
N LEU A 173 1.92 0.32 -3.25
CA LEU A 173 1.02 0.25 -4.40
C LEU A 173 -0.35 -0.26 -3.99
N VAL A 174 -0.39 -1.38 -3.26
CA VAL A 174 -1.63 -1.99 -2.77
C VAL A 174 -2.40 -1.01 -1.89
N THR A 175 -1.70 -0.39 -0.93
CA THR A 175 -2.29 0.61 -0.03
C THR A 175 -2.89 1.77 -0.81
N LYS A 176 -2.15 2.27 -1.80
CA LYS A 176 -2.58 3.41 -2.62
C LYS A 176 -3.75 3.08 -3.53
N LEU A 177 -3.73 1.92 -4.19
CA LEU A 177 -4.84 1.42 -5.01
C LEU A 177 -6.08 1.21 -4.15
N ASN A 178 -5.96 0.55 -2.99
CA ASN A 178 -7.09 0.35 -2.09
C ASN A 178 -7.67 1.67 -1.59
N ALA A 179 -6.84 2.63 -1.19
CA ALA A 179 -7.31 3.95 -0.79
C ALA A 179 -8.09 4.66 -1.91
N GLY A 180 -7.59 4.60 -3.15
CA GLY A 180 -8.27 5.19 -4.31
C GLY A 180 -9.56 4.48 -4.70
N LEU A 181 -9.56 3.15 -4.68
CA LEU A 181 -10.76 2.35 -4.96
C LEU A 181 -11.83 2.64 -3.92
N GLN A 182 -11.49 2.62 -2.62
CA GLN A 182 -12.44 2.89 -1.54
C GLN A 182 -12.99 4.31 -1.56
N ALA A 183 -12.18 5.31 -1.93
CA ALA A 183 -12.65 6.70 -2.04
C ALA A 183 -13.75 6.91 -3.07
N VAL A 184 -13.85 6.03 -4.08
CA VAL A 184 -14.86 6.11 -5.15
C VAL A 184 -15.95 5.06 -4.97
N SER A 185 -15.57 3.85 -4.55
CA SER A 185 -16.49 2.73 -4.44
C SER A 185 -17.18 2.67 -3.09
N GLU A 186 -16.58 3.10 -1.99
CA GLU A 186 -17.05 2.82 -0.63
C GLU A 186 -17.46 1.35 -0.41
N ASP A 187 -16.90 0.42 -1.19
CA ASP A 187 -17.24 -1.00 -1.17
C ASP A 187 -16.11 -1.78 -0.51
N PRO A 188 -16.23 -2.17 0.77
CA PRO A 188 -15.15 -2.82 1.51
C PRO A 188 -14.78 -4.20 0.95
N ARG A 189 -15.59 -4.76 0.04
CA ARG A 189 -15.32 -6.05 -0.62
C ARG A 189 -14.36 -5.91 -1.80
N LEU A 190 -14.21 -4.71 -2.36
CA LEU A 190 -13.29 -4.45 -3.48
C LEU A 190 -11.89 -4.14 -2.93
N LEU A 191 -11.00 -5.13 -2.98
CA LEU A 191 -9.66 -5.04 -2.42
C LEU A 191 -8.62 -5.62 -3.38
N VAL A 192 -7.48 -4.94 -3.49
CA VAL A 192 -6.25 -5.42 -4.09
C VAL A 192 -5.38 -6.00 -2.98
N ARG A 193 -4.73 -7.14 -3.24
CA ARG A 193 -3.76 -7.77 -2.35
C ARG A 193 -2.51 -8.13 -3.13
N ALA A 194 -1.34 -7.93 -2.52
CA ALA A 194 -0.09 -8.48 -3.04
C ALA A 194 0.01 -9.93 -2.59
N THR A 195 0.41 -10.82 -3.50
CA THR A 195 0.64 -12.23 -3.19
C THR A 195 1.85 -12.32 -2.27
N GLY A 196 1.63 -12.73 -1.02
CA GLY A 196 2.74 -12.98 -0.10
C GLY A 196 3.60 -14.16 -0.55
N PRO A 197 4.83 -14.36 -0.01
CA PRO A 197 5.69 -15.50 -0.34
C PRO A 197 5.07 -16.89 -0.06
N ARG A 198 3.87 -16.96 0.55
CA ARG A 198 3.10 -18.19 0.80
C ARG A 198 1.98 -18.46 -0.22
N GLU A 199 1.68 -17.51 -1.11
CA GLU A 199 0.56 -17.60 -2.06
C GLU A 199 1.06 -17.80 -3.50
N THR A 200 1.94 -18.79 -3.71
CA THR A 200 2.31 -19.22 -5.08
C THR A 200 1.26 -20.12 -5.73
N SER A 201 0.14 -20.38 -5.07
CA SER A 201 -1.04 -20.92 -5.73
C SER A 201 -2.09 -19.83 -5.87
N CYS A 202 -2.39 -19.44 -7.12
CA CYS A 202 -3.66 -18.81 -7.49
C CYS A 202 -4.80 -19.79 -7.18
N ARG A 203 -5.10 -19.98 -5.91
CA ARG A 203 -6.33 -20.59 -5.43
C ARG A 203 -7.11 -19.45 -4.81
N PRO A 204 -8.35 -19.20 -5.21
CA PRO A 204 -9.14 -18.15 -4.58
C PRO A 204 -9.08 -18.39 -3.07
N GLU A 205 -8.79 -17.35 -2.29
CA GLU A 205 -9.09 -17.35 -0.86
C GLU A 205 -10.62 -17.36 -0.70
N THR A 206 -11.26 -18.46 -1.05
CA THR A 206 -12.44 -18.93 -0.35
C THR A 206 -11.97 -19.16 1.08
N GLY A 207 -12.05 -18.13 1.93
CA GLY A 207 -11.78 -18.26 3.34
C GLY A 207 -12.62 -19.42 3.85
N SER A 208 -11.96 -20.53 4.21
CA SER A 208 -12.58 -21.77 4.68
C SER A 208 -14.04 -21.92 4.25
N ASN A 209 -14.33 -21.92 2.93
CA ASN A 209 -15.53 -22.61 2.50
C ASN A 209 -15.17 -24.08 2.71
N GLU A 210 -15.41 -24.56 3.93
CA GLU A 210 -15.97 -25.89 4.02
C GLU A 210 -17.09 -25.89 2.98
N PRO A 211 -16.97 -26.69 1.91
CA PRO A 211 -18.03 -26.73 0.93
C PRO A 211 -19.32 -27.02 1.71
N PRO A 212 -20.41 -26.25 1.52
CA PRO A 212 -21.70 -26.70 2.00
C PRO A 212 -21.86 -28.11 1.43
N ALA A 213 -22.00 -29.10 2.33
CA ALA A 213 -21.86 -30.53 2.07
C ALA A 213 -22.14 -30.84 0.59
N ALA A 214 -21.07 -31.03 -0.17
CA ALA A 214 -21.19 -31.25 -1.60
C ALA A 214 -22.16 -32.42 -1.80
N VAL A 215 -22.97 -32.39 -2.85
CA VAL A 215 -24.06 -33.35 -3.16
C VAL A 215 -23.66 -34.84 -2.99
N SER A 216 -22.37 -35.15 -2.96
CA SER A 216 -21.77 -36.46 -2.66
C SER A 216 -21.72 -36.89 -1.18
N GLU A 217 -22.04 -36.03 -0.21
CA GLU A 217 -21.99 -36.37 1.23
C GLU A 217 -23.33 -36.78 1.85
N VAL A 218 -24.44 -36.68 1.11
CA VAL A 218 -25.75 -37.11 1.63
C VAL A 218 -25.78 -38.64 1.68
N PRO A 219 -25.83 -39.27 2.87
CA PRO A 219 -25.86 -40.73 2.96
C PRO A 219 -27.07 -41.29 2.20
N GLU A 220 -26.93 -42.41 1.49
CA GLU A 220 -28.09 -43.06 0.85
C GLU A 220 -29.03 -43.72 1.87
N GLU A 221 -28.48 -44.13 3.01
CA GLU A 221 -29.20 -44.82 4.06
C GLU A 221 -30.08 -43.86 4.88
N GLU A 222 -31.36 -44.21 5.04
CA GLU A 222 -32.35 -43.35 5.72
C GLU A 222 -32.01 -43.07 7.18
N ALA A 223 -31.42 -44.03 7.88
CA ALA A 223 -31.01 -43.88 9.28
C ALA A 223 -29.87 -42.87 9.43
N ALA A 224 -28.93 -42.87 8.49
CA ALA A 224 -27.82 -41.92 8.46
C ALA A 224 -28.31 -40.50 8.11
N ARG A 225 -29.32 -40.36 7.24
CA ARG A 225 -29.96 -39.06 6.97
C ARG A 225 -30.68 -38.48 8.19
N ARG A 226 -31.36 -39.32 8.98
CA ARG A 226 -31.97 -38.90 10.25
C ARG A 226 -30.92 -38.41 11.23
N SER A 227 -29.90 -39.21 11.50
CA SER A 227 -28.82 -38.82 12.40
C SER A 227 -28.10 -37.53 11.95
N LEU A 228 -28.00 -37.31 10.64
CA LEU A 228 -27.45 -36.06 10.11
C LEU A 228 -28.37 -34.87 10.43
N VAL A 229 -29.68 -34.99 10.18
CA VAL A 229 -30.65 -33.92 10.50
C VAL A 229 -30.69 -33.64 12.00
N ASP A 230 -30.67 -34.67 12.85
CA ASP A 230 -30.70 -34.53 14.32
C ASP A 230 -29.44 -33.81 14.86
N SER A 231 -28.29 -33.99 14.20
CA SER A 231 -27.04 -33.32 14.57
C SER A 231 -26.91 -31.90 13.98
N VAL A 232 -27.56 -31.63 12.85
CA VAL A 232 -27.53 -30.32 12.17
C VAL A 232 -28.56 -29.35 12.76
N PHE A 233 -29.76 -29.84 13.09
CA PHE A 233 -30.86 -29.03 13.59
C PHE A 233 -31.14 -29.37 15.05
N GLN A 234 -30.76 -28.49 15.96
CA GLN A 234 -31.11 -28.62 17.37
C GLN A 234 -32.48 -28.02 17.62
N VAL A 235 -33.43 -28.84 18.08
CA VAL A 235 -34.83 -28.46 18.28
C VAL A 235 -35.22 -28.68 19.74
N SER A 236 -35.89 -27.72 20.35
CA SER A 236 -36.41 -27.86 21.72
C SER A 236 -37.63 -26.96 21.93
N VAL A 237 -38.54 -27.36 22.82
CA VAL A 237 -39.66 -26.51 23.26
C VAL A 237 -39.34 -25.97 24.66
N LEU A 238 -39.15 -24.66 24.76
CA LEU A 238 -38.81 -23.95 25.98
C LEU A 238 -40.06 -23.66 26.83
N PRO A 239 -39.91 -23.40 28.14
CA PRO A 239 -41.02 -22.99 29.00
C PRO A 239 -41.73 -21.74 28.45
N GLY A 240 -43.06 -21.74 28.49
CA GLY A 240 -43.88 -20.66 27.92
C GLY A 240 -44.29 -20.87 26.46
N ASN A 241 -44.27 -22.12 25.98
CA ASN A 241 -44.67 -22.49 24.61
C ASN A 241 -43.84 -21.81 23.51
N VAL A 242 -42.54 -21.68 23.74
CA VAL A 242 -41.59 -21.05 22.80
C VAL A 242 -40.72 -22.13 22.17
N GLY A 243 -40.81 -22.30 20.86
CA GLY A 243 -39.94 -23.15 20.07
C GLY A 243 -38.52 -22.59 19.98
N TYR A 244 -37.53 -23.46 20.01
CA TYR A 244 -36.13 -23.15 19.80
C TYR A 244 -35.58 -23.98 18.64
N LEU A 245 -35.05 -23.32 17.61
CA LEU A 245 -34.41 -23.93 16.46
C LEU A 245 -33.03 -23.33 16.26
N ARG A 246 -31.99 -24.15 16.41
CA ARG A 246 -30.62 -23.77 16.08
C ARG A 246 -30.04 -24.65 14.99
N PHE A 247 -29.42 -24.00 14.01
CA PHE A 247 -28.57 -24.62 13.01
C PHE A 247 -27.47 -23.63 12.65
N ASP A 248 -26.26 -24.12 12.41
CA ASP A 248 -25.08 -23.25 12.24
C ASP A 248 -24.68 -23.09 10.76
N ARG A 249 -25.33 -23.84 9.83
CA ARG A 249 -25.06 -23.81 8.38
C ARG A 249 -26.32 -24.08 7.55
N PHE A 250 -26.35 -23.51 6.35
CA PHE A 250 -27.32 -23.90 5.32
C PHE A 250 -26.66 -24.88 4.34
N ALA A 251 -27.29 -26.03 4.14
CA ALA A 251 -26.93 -26.94 3.06
C ALA A 251 -27.49 -26.43 1.72
N ASP A 252 -26.89 -26.86 0.61
CA ASP A 252 -27.36 -26.51 -0.72
C ASP A 252 -28.80 -27.00 -0.96
N ALA A 253 -29.56 -26.29 -1.80
CA ALA A 253 -30.94 -26.62 -2.16
C ALA A 253 -31.20 -28.11 -2.53
N PRO A 254 -30.37 -28.79 -3.34
CA PRO A 254 -30.55 -30.22 -3.61
C PRO A 254 -30.41 -31.11 -2.37
N VAL A 255 -29.51 -30.77 -1.44
CA VAL A 255 -29.31 -31.50 -0.19
C VAL A 255 -30.52 -31.32 0.73
N LEU A 256 -31.00 -30.08 0.89
CA LEU A 256 -32.22 -29.79 1.63
C LEU A 256 -33.44 -30.52 1.05
N LYS A 257 -33.52 -30.64 -0.28
CA LYS A 257 -34.60 -31.40 -0.94
C LYS A 257 -34.56 -32.90 -0.60
N ALA A 258 -33.36 -33.49 -0.51
CA ALA A 258 -33.19 -34.89 -0.12
C ALA A 258 -33.47 -35.13 1.37
N LEU A 259 -33.16 -34.16 2.23
CA LEU A 259 -33.38 -34.22 3.68
C LEU A 259 -34.78 -33.75 4.11
N GLY A 260 -35.54 -33.13 3.20
CA GLY A 260 -36.83 -32.49 3.47
C GLY A 260 -37.82 -33.30 4.31
N PRO A 261 -38.06 -34.59 4.03
CA PRO A 261 -38.97 -35.41 4.84
C PRO A 261 -38.51 -35.56 6.30
N TYR A 262 -37.20 -35.61 6.54
CA TYR A 262 -36.64 -35.75 7.89
C TYR A 262 -36.60 -34.41 8.62
N VAL A 263 -36.34 -33.31 7.92
CA VAL A 263 -36.46 -31.95 8.49
C VAL A 263 -37.91 -31.67 8.89
N LEU A 264 -38.89 -32.13 8.11
CA LEU A 264 -40.31 -32.02 8.47
C LEU A 264 -40.60 -32.68 9.82
N HIS A 265 -40.19 -33.94 9.99
CA HIS A 265 -40.43 -34.67 11.23
C HIS A 265 -39.61 -34.18 12.43
N HIS A 266 -38.36 -33.77 12.22
CA HIS A 266 -37.46 -33.40 13.32
C HIS A 266 -37.63 -31.93 13.73
N VAL A 267 -37.93 -31.03 12.79
CA VAL A 267 -37.99 -29.58 13.01
C VAL A 267 -39.41 -29.07 13.00
N TRP A 268 -40.18 -29.34 11.94
CA TRP A 268 -41.47 -28.69 11.76
C TRP A 268 -42.58 -29.30 12.62
N ASP A 269 -42.63 -30.63 12.75
CA ASP A 269 -43.64 -31.32 13.57
C ASP A 269 -43.58 -30.90 15.06
N PRO A 270 -42.41 -30.84 15.74
CA PRO A 270 -42.35 -30.50 17.18
C PRO A 270 -42.59 -29.01 17.48
N LEU A 271 -42.38 -28.14 16.49
CA LEU A 271 -42.49 -26.69 16.63
C LEU A 271 -43.87 -26.16 16.23
N GLN A 272 -44.71 -26.98 15.59
CA GLN A 272 -46.01 -26.57 15.06
C GLN A 272 -46.96 -26.01 16.13
N ASP A 273 -46.91 -26.56 17.34
CA ASP A 273 -47.80 -26.18 18.44
C ASP A 273 -47.27 -25.00 19.28
N THR A 274 -46.08 -24.48 18.96
CA THR A 274 -45.47 -23.36 19.69
C THR A 274 -46.05 -22.01 19.26
N GLU A 275 -46.28 -21.09 20.21
CA GLU A 275 -46.84 -19.76 19.92
C GLU A 275 -45.76 -18.79 19.37
N HIS A 276 -44.49 -19.05 19.70
CA HIS A 276 -43.35 -18.24 19.31
C HIS A 276 -42.15 -19.12 18.95
N LEU A 277 -41.29 -18.69 18.02
CA LEU A 277 -40.10 -19.41 17.58
C LEU A 277 -38.85 -18.52 17.69
N ILE A 278 -37.77 -19.07 18.25
CA ILE A 278 -36.44 -18.48 18.37
C ILE A 278 -35.44 -19.27 17.53
#